data_AF-A0A2A6EDU6-F1
#
_entry.id   AF-A0A2A6EDU6-F1
#
_cell.length_a   1.000
_cell.length_b   1.000
_cell.length_c   1.000
_cell.angle_alpha   90.00
_cell.angle_beta   90.00
_cell.angle_gamma   90.00
#
_symmetry.space_group_name_H-M   'P 1'
#
loop_
_entity.id
_entity.type
_entity.pdbx_description
1 polymer ?
#
loop_
_entity_poly.entity_id
_entity_poly.type
_entity_poly.pdbx_seq_one_letter_code
_entity_poly.pdbx_strand_id
1 'polypeptide(L)'
;MMEKEARATLEILIKEQKERIPQLKKEVPPPNVIMPSYYVYEDNSHYIKWLKRTKRFLDTQFPSDKDVDNFERISEEKLCPEQQEELLAILEAFLEYPDIVEKEKPNSSNKNININNNISNTNTQSQQQSQQQTIEILVKALEDQLSVTQLKEIKQIVEEEKGDLEKAKPKLIDKIKSFGENVASNILANIITNPAIWSCLG
;
A
#
# COMPACT_ATOMS: atom_id res chain seq x y z
N MET A 1 -29.04 6.87 -10.98
CA MET A 1 -29.47 8.18 -10.45
C MET A 1 -29.35 8.21 -8.92
N MET A 2 -28.47 9.07 -8.41
CA MET A 2 -28.16 9.23 -6.99
C MET A 2 -29.33 9.87 -6.21
N GLU A 3 -29.55 9.39 -4.98
CA GLU A 3 -30.55 9.96 -4.07
C GLU A 3 -30.20 11.40 -3.66
N LYS A 4 -31.22 12.25 -3.46
CA LYS A 4 -31.03 13.68 -3.16
C LYS A 4 -30.19 13.92 -1.89
N GLU A 5 -30.38 13.08 -0.88
CA GLU A 5 -29.64 13.16 0.39
C GLU A 5 -28.17 12.73 0.21
N ALA A 6 -27.92 11.69 -0.58
CA ALA A 6 -26.57 11.28 -0.95
C ALA A 6 -25.85 12.38 -1.74
N ARG A 7 -26.55 13.02 -2.68
CA ARG A 7 -25.99 14.15 -3.44
C ARG A 7 -25.58 15.31 -2.54
N ALA A 8 -26.47 15.73 -1.64
CA ALA A 8 -26.17 16.81 -0.70
C ALA A 8 -24.97 16.46 0.21
N THR A 9 -24.88 15.20 0.63
CA THR A 9 -23.74 14.72 1.43
C THR A 9 -22.44 14.77 0.62
N LEU A 10 -22.45 14.34 -0.64
CA LEU A 10 -21.28 14.39 -1.52
C LEU A 10 -20.82 15.84 -1.77
N GLU A 11 -21.77 16.77 -2.00
CA GLU A 11 -21.47 18.19 -2.17
C GLU A 11 -20.79 18.79 -0.92
N ILE A 12 -21.19 18.38 0.29
CA ILE A 12 -20.54 18.77 1.54
C ILE A 12 -19.11 18.21 1.59
N LEU A 13 -18.90 16.93 1.26
CA LEU A 13 -17.58 16.30 1.28
C LEU A 13 -16.61 16.95 0.27
N ILE A 14 -17.09 17.32 -0.91
CA ILE A 14 -16.36 18.08 -1.94
C ILE A 14 -15.98 19.45 -1.40
N LYS A 15 -16.92 20.17 -0.80
CA LYS A 15 -16.67 21.49 -0.22
C LYS A 15 -15.62 21.43 0.89
N GLU A 16 -15.75 20.47 1.81
CA GLU A 16 -14.78 20.24 2.89
C GLU A 16 -13.36 19.98 2.32
N GLN A 17 -13.23 19.28 1.20
CA GLN A 17 -11.94 19.02 0.54
C GLN A 17 -11.37 20.26 -0.15
N LYS A 18 -12.20 21.02 -0.88
CA LYS A 18 -11.79 22.30 -1.51
C LYS A 18 -11.25 23.31 -0.49
N GLU A 19 -11.89 23.39 0.67
CA GLU A 19 -11.44 24.26 1.76
C GLU A 19 -10.15 23.77 2.41
N ARG A 20 -9.86 22.47 2.34
CA ARG A 20 -8.71 21.83 2.98
C ARG A 20 -7.43 21.91 2.15
N ILE A 21 -7.50 21.74 0.83
CA ILE A 21 -6.31 21.72 -0.06
C ILE A 21 -5.36 22.90 0.20
N PRO A 22 -5.83 24.16 0.33
CA PRO A 22 -4.95 25.31 0.56
C PRO A 22 -4.25 25.32 1.93
N GLN A 23 -4.71 24.50 2.88
CA GLN A 23 -4.16 24.41 4.24
C GLN A 23 -2.97 23.47 4.32
N LEU A 24 -2.65 22.75 3.24
CA LEU A 24 -1.53 21.82 3.19
C LEU A 24 -0.21 22.59 3.15
N LYS A 25 0.64 22.38 4.17
CA LYS A 25 1.92 23.07 4.29
C LYS A 25 3.06 22.16 3.86
N LYS A 26 4.04 22.73 3.15
CA LYS A 26 5.30 22.06 2.83
C LYS A 26 6.29 22.30 3.96
N GLU A 27 6.71 21.23 4.61
CA GLU A 27 7.77 21.28 5.61
C GLU A 27 9.11 20.95 4.96
N VAL A 28 10.08 21.82 5.21
CA VAL A 28 11.45 21.67 4.74
C VAL A 28 12.31 21.30 5.95
N PRO A 29 12.97 20.14 5.93
CA PRO A 29 13.81 19.73 7.04
C PRO A 29 14.97 20.71 7.25
N PRO A 30 15.46 20.86 8.50
CA PRO A 30 16.62 21.70 8.79
C PRO A 30 17.85 21.29 7.96
N PRO A 31 18.80 22.20 7.68
CA PRO A 31 19.98 21.93 6.85
C PRO A 31 20.83 20.72 7.30
N ASN A 32 20.73 20.32 8.57
CA ASN A 32 21.49 19.23 9.17
C ASN A 32 20.73 17.88 9.18
N VAL A 33 19.53 17.82 8.60
CA VAL A 33 18.69 16.60 8.55
C VAL A 33 18.56 16.13 7.10
N ILE A 34 19.04 14.91 6.82
CA ILE A 34 18.90 14.28 5.50
C ILE A 34 17.51 13.62 5.42
N MET A 35 16.50 14.41 5.09
CA MET A 35 15.13 13.95 4.84
C MET A 35 14.56 14.72 3.64
N PRO A 36 13.75 14.12 2.76
CA PRO A 36 13.05 14.88 1.73
C PRO A 36 11.98 15.79 2.36
N SER A 37 11.65 16.90 1.70
CA SER A 37 10.51 17.71 2.11
C SER A 37 9.22 16.87 2.08
N TYR A 38 8.31 17.18 2.98
CA TYR A 38 7.04 16.49 3.14
C TYR A 38 5.92 17.51 3.30
N TYR A 39 4.69 17.06 3.09
CA TYR A 39 3.51 17.88 3.28
C TYR A 39 2.74 17.41 4.50
N VAL A 40 2.12 18.35 5.18
CA VAL A 40 1.43 18.12 6.45
C VAL A 40 0.32 19.14 6.61
N TYR A 41 -0.79 18.69 7.21
CA TYR A 41 -1.81 19.57 7.76
C TYR A 41 -1.46 19.95 9.19
N GLU A 42 -1.69 21.21 9.55
CA GLU A 42 -1.49 21.70 10.92
C GLU A 42 -2.31 20.87 11.93
N ASP A 43 -3.54 20.49 11.56
CA ASP A 43 -4.33 19.50 12.28
C ASP A 43 -4.69 18.32 11.37
N ASN A 44 -3.90 17.26 11.47
CA ASN A 44 -4.11 16.03 10.72
C ASN A 44 -5.37 15.26 11.15
N SER A 45 -5.93 15.53 12.34
CA SER A 45 -7.09 14.80 12.83
C SER A 45 -8.36 15.09 12.01
N HIS A 46 -8.50 16.31 11.52
CA HIS A 46 -9.61 16.71 10.64
C HIS A 46 -9.54 15.99 9.29
N TYR A 47 -8.34 15.89 8.72
CA TYR A 47 -8.13 15.15 7.47
C TYR A 47 -8.47 13.67 7.64
N ILE A 48 -7.97 13.01 8.69
CA ILE A 48 -8.25 11.60 8.96
C ILE A 48 -9.76 11.36 9.12
N LYS A 49 -10.47 12.22 9.86
CA LYS A 49 -11.93 12.10 10.05
C LYS A 49 -12.69 12.25 8.74
N TRP A 50 -12.33 13.26 7.94
CA TRP A 50 -12.92 13.44 6.61
C TRP A 50 -12.67 12.21 5.74
N LEU A 51 -11.43 11.73 5.67
CA LEU A 51 -11.08 10.59 4.82
C LEU A 51 -11.90 9.35 5.19
N LYS A 52 -12.04 9.04 6.49
CA LYS A 52 -12.86 7.91 6.97
C LYS A 52 -14.34 8.08 6.64
N ARG A 53 -14.89 9.29 6.78
CA ARG A 53 -16.29 9.60 6.43
C ARG A 53 -16.51 9.44 4.92
N THR A 54 -15.61 10.00 4.10
CA THR A 54 -15.70 9.95 2.64
C THR A 54 -15.61 8.53 2.12
N LYS A 55 -14.61 7.75 2.56
CA LYS A 55 -14.49 6.32 2.19
C LYS A 55 -15.79 5.57 2.48
N ARG A 56 -16.30 5.69 3.71
CA ARG A 56 -17.53 5.01 4.12
C ARG A 56 -18.75 5.44 3.29
N PHE A 57 -18.84 6.73 2.96
CA PHE A 57 -19.90 7.27 2.12
C PHE A 57 -19.83 6.66 0.71
N LEU A 58 -18.65 6.68 0.08
CA LEU A 58 -18.42 6.13 -1.24
C LEU A 58 -18.73 4.63 -1.31
N ASP A 59 -18.25 3.84 -0.35
CA ASP A 59 -18.53 2.39 -0.25
C ASP A 59 -20.04 2.09 -0.18
N THR A 60 -20.80 2.98 0.47
CA THR A 60 -22.23 2.79 0.69
C THR A 60 -23.04 3.21 -0.54
N GLN A 61 -22.66 4.29 -1.21
CA GLN A 61 -23.41 4.88 -2.31
C GLN A 61 -23.01 4.33 -3.69
N PHE A 62 -21.77 3.89 -3.84
CA PHE A 62 -21.21 3.40 -5.10
C PHE A 62 -20.56 2.02 -4.92
N PRO A 63 -21.33 1.02 -4.45
CA PRO A 63 -20.78 -0.30 -4.21
C PRO A 63 -20.20 -0.89 -5.49
N SER A 64 -18.96 -1.39 -5.41
CA SER A 64 -18.24 -2.05 -6.53
C SER A 64 -17.83 -1.14 -7.69
N ASP A 65 -17.97 0.17 -7.58
CA ASP A 65 -17.45 1.11 -8.57
C ASP A 65 -15.92 1.13 -8.57
N LYS A 66 -15.30 1.12 -9.75
CA LYS A 66 -13.83 1.14 -9.90
C LYS A 66 -13.18 2.39 -9.28
N ASP A 67 -13.88 3.52 -9.25
CA ASP A 67 -13.33 4.80 -8.80
C ASP A 67 -13.37 4.93 -7.27
N VAL A 68 -14.15 4.08 -6.58
CA VAL A 68 -14.04 3.90 -5.12
C VAL A 68 -12.71 3.25 -4.76
N ASP A 69 -12.29 2.21 -5.49
CA ASP A 69 -10.96 1.59 -5.29
C ASP A 69 -9.85 2.58 -5.62
N ASN A 70 -9.98 3.37 -6.69
CA ASN A 70 -9.01 4.41 -7.03
C ASN A 70 -8.89 5.44 -5.91
N PHE A 71 -10.02 5.91 -5.37
CA PHE A 71 -10.04 6.83 -4.23
C PHE A 71 -9.30 6.23 -3.04
N GLU A 72 -9.58 4.97 -2.70
CA GLU A 72 -8.90 4.26 -1.61
C GLU A 72 -7.39 4.19 -1.83
N ARG A 73 -6.96 3.73 -3.00
CA ARG A 73 -5.54 3.61 -3.37
C ARG A 73 -4.82 4.96 -3.26
N ILE A 74 -5.35 6.01 -3.88
CA ILE A 74 -4.76 7.35 -3.89
C ILE A 74 -4.69 7.93 -2.47
N SER A 75 -5.68 7.64 -1.63
CA SER A 75 -5.69 8.13 -0.25
C SER A 75 -4.61 7.54 0.66
N GLU A 76 -3.99 6.45 0.25
CA GLU A 76 -2.89 5.77 0.95
C GLU A 76 -1.51 6.21 0.45
N GLU A 77 -1.47 6.96 -0.65
CA GLU A 77 -0.23 7.51 -1.18
C GLU A 77 0.34 8.63 -0.30
N LYS A 78 1.56 9.07 -0.65
CA LYS A 78 2.21 10.17 0.06
C LYS A 78 1.35 11.43 -0.04
N LEU A 79 1.05 12.03 1.11
CA LEU A 79 0.36 13.30 1.20
C LEU A 79 1.12 14.38 0.39
N CYS A 80 0.47 14.94 -0.63
CA CYS A 80 0.95 16.05 -1.44
C CYS A 80 -0.22 16.78 -2.14
N PRO A 81 -0.01 17.98 -2.69
CA PRO A 81 -1.07 18.74 -3.36
C PRO A 81 -1.74 17.97 -4.49
N GLU A 82 -0.95 17.28 -5.32
CA GLU A 82 -1.43 16.50 -6.47
C GLU A 82 -2.36 15.38 -6.03
N GLN A 83 -1.96 14.64 -4.98
CA GLN A 83 -2.77 13.58 -4.38
C GLN A 83 -4.11 14.13 -3.84
N GLN A 84 -4.12 15.33 -3.25
CA GLN A 84 -5.35 15.94 -2.73
C GLN A 84 -6.30 16.46 -3.83
N GLU A 85 -5.75 16.95 -4.95
CA GLU A 85 -6.49 17.32 -6.17
C GLU A 85 -7.10 16.09 -6.84
N GLU A 86 -6.36 14.97 -6.91
CA GLU A 86 -6.88 13.71 -7.47
C GLU A 86 -8.06 13.16 -6.66
N LEU A 87 -7.97 13.17 -5.32
CA LEU A 87 -9.11 12.80 -4.47
C LEU A 87 -10.33 13.70 -4.70
N LEU A 88 -10.11 15.00 -4.89
CA LEU A 88 -11.19 15.95 -5.18
C LEU A 88 -11.84 15.64 -6.54
N ALA A 89 -11.04 15.42 -7.58
CA ALA A 89 -11.51 15.12 -8.92
C ALA A 89 -12.39 13.86 -8.96
N ILE A 90 -12.04 12.82 -8.19
CA ILE A 90 -12.86 11.61 -8.08
C ILE A 90 -14.23 11.91 -7.45
N LEU A 91 -14.28 12.72 -6.39
CA LEU A 91 -15.55 13.09 -5.77
C LEU A 91 -16.44 13.92 -6.72
N GLU A 92 -15.83 14.83 -7.50
CA GLU A 92 -16.54 15.60 -8.51
C GLU A 92 -17.07 14.69 -9.64
N ALA A 93 -16.29 13.70 -10.06
CA ALA A 93 -16.73 12.70 -11.04
C ALA A 93 -17.97 11.93 -10.56
N PHE A 94 -17.99 11.50 -9.29
CA PHE A 94 -19.17 10.86 -8.69
C PHE A 94 -20.41 11.77 -8.62
N LEU A 95 -20.21 13.09 -8.53
CA LEU A 95 -21.30 14.07 -8.50
C LEU A 95 -21.88 14.32 -9.90
N GLU A 96 -21.02 14.35 -10.92
CA GLU A 96 -21.38 14.59 -12.32
C GLU A 96 -21.92 13.33 -13.00
N TYR A 97 -21.27 12.19 -12.77
CA TYR A 97 -21.57 10.88 -13.36
C TYR A 97 -21.82 9.85 -12.25
N PRO A 98 -23.02 9.86 -11.63
CA PRO A 98 -23.32 9.05 -10.45
C PRO A 98 -23.62 7.58 -10.75
N ASP A 99 -23.53 7.15 -12.01
CA ASP A 99 -23.85 5.78 -12.39
C ASP A 99 -22.62 4.90 -12.19
N ILE A 100 -22.84 3.72 -11.61
CA ILE A 100 -21.76 2.81 -11.21
C ILE A 100 -21.04 2.27 -12.45
N VAL A 101 -19.72 2.44 -12.49
CA VAL A 101 -18.83 1.82 -13.47
C VAL A 101 -18.24 0.56 -12.85
N GLU A 102 -18.80 -0.59 -13.23
CA GLU A 102 -18.34 -1.89 -12.74
C GLU A 102 -16.89 -2.17 -13.13
N LYS A 103 -16.19 -2.89 -12.26
CA LYS A 103 -14.86 -3.46 -12.52
C LYS A 103 -14.97 -4.44 -13.68
N GLU A 104 -14.01 -4.43 -14.61
CA GLU A 104 -13.91 -5.50 -15.60
C GLU A 104 -13.68 -6.83 -14.88
N LYS A 105 -14.66 -7.74 -14.94
CA LYS A 105 -14.49 -9.10 -14.42
C LYS A 105 -13.47 -9.81 -15.31
N PRO A 106 -12.41 -10.42 -14.75
CA PRO A 106 -11.63 -11.38 -15.51
C PRO A 106 -12.57 -12.52 -15.91
N ASN A 107 -12.79 -12.69 -17.22
CA ASN A 107 -13.56 -13.80 -17.79
C ASN A 107 -12.96 -15.13 -17.31
N SER A 108 -13.52 -15.72 -16.26
CA SER A 108 -13.32 -17.13 -15.94
C SER A 108 -14.65 -17.85 -16.10
N SER A 109 -14.63 -18.76 -17.06
CA SER A 109 -15.72 -19.63 -17.46
C SER A 109 -16.27 -20.49 -16.32
N ASN A 110 -17.59 -20.49 -16.19
CA ASN A 110 -18.44 -21.59 -15.71
C ASN A 110 -17.98 -22.42 -14.49
N LYS A 111 -18.54 -22.12 -13.32
CA LYS A 111 -19.16 -23.17 -12.50
C LYS A 111 -20.22 -22.57 -11.56
N ASN A 112 -21.46 -23.01 -11.76
CA ASN A 112 -22.58 -22.78 -10.85
C ASN A 112 -22.21 -23.24 -9.43
N ILE A 113 -22.06 -22.30 -8.50
CA ILE A 113 -22.23 -22.60 -7.08
C ILE A 113 -23.04 -21.46 -6.46
N ASN A 114 -24.29 -21.78 -6.16
CA ASN A 114 -25.15 -20.97 -5.31
C ASN A 114 -24.59 -21.02 -3.88
N ILE A 115 -23.98 -19.94 -3.40
CA ILE A 115 -23.64 -19.78 -1.98
C ILE A 115 -24.18 -18.45 -1.48
N ASN A 116 -25.06 -18.62 -0.50
CA ASN A 116 -25.70 -17.66 0.38
C ASN A 116 -24.72 -16.57 0.91
N ASN A 117 -25.22 -15.35 1.04
CA ASN A 117 -24.57 -14.23 1.73
C ASN A 117 -24.02 -14.64 3.09
N ASN A 118 -22.70 -14.74 3.25
CA ASN A 118 -21.93 -14.26 4.41
C ASN A 118 -20.42 -14.51 4.17
N ILE A 119 -19.58 -13.53 4.53
CA ILE A 119 -18.12 -13.62 4.76
C ILE A 119 -17.21 -13.60 3.51
N SER A 120 -16.52 -12.47 3.29
CA SER A 120 -15.09 -12.45 2.87
C SER A 120 -14.48 -11.04 3.00
N ASN A 121 -14.44 -10.51 4.22
CA ASN A 121 -13.51 -9.43 4.61
C ASN A 121 -12.24 -9.98 5.29
N THR A 122 -12.03 -11.29 5.23
CA THR A 122 -10.90 -11.97 5.86
C THR A 122 -9.82 -12.40 4.86
N ASN A 123 -9.92 -12.13 3.56
CA ASN A 123 -8.90 -12.59 2.61
C ASN A 123 -7.85 -11.53 2.23
N THR A 124 -8.19 -10.24 2.13
CA THR A 124 -7.20 -9.18 1.85
C THR A 124 -6.31 -8.89 3.05
N GLN A 125 -6.86 -8.85 4.27
CA GLN A 125 -6.06 -8.72 5.50
C GLN A 125 -5.20 -9.96 5.75
N SER A 126 -5.73 -11.17 5.54
CA SER A 126 -4.93 -12.41 5.66
C SER A 126 -3.85 -12.52 4.60
N GLN A 127 -4.05 -12.01 3.38
CA GLN A 127 -3.06 -12.03 2.32
C GLN A 127 -1.96 -10.97 2.50
N GLN A 128 -2.28 -9.76 2.95
CA GLN A 128 -1.26 -8.76 3.30
C GLN A 128 -0.50 -9.19 4.56
N GLN A 129 -1.20 -9.73 5.55
CA GLN A 129 -0.58 -10.26 6.77
C GLN A 129 0.29 -11.48 6.47
N SER A 130 -0.13 -12.41 5.59
CA SER A 130 0.69 -13.56 5.22
C SER A 130 1.92 -13.16 4.38
N GLN A 131 1.80 -12.16 3.51
CA GLN A 131 2.95 -11.58 2.79
C GLN A 131 3.92 -10.90 3.75
N GLN A 132 3.42 -10.10 4.69
CA GLN A 132 4.24 -9.41 5.68
C GLN A 132 4.93 -10.40 6.63
N GLN A 133 4.23 -11.46 7.06
CA GLN A 133 4.79 -12.57 7.82
C GLN A 133 5.87 -13.32 7.03
N THR A 134 5.67 -13.54 5.73
CA THR A 134 6.68 -14.17 4.86
C THR A 134 7.93 -13.30 4.73
N ILE A 135 7.78 -11.99 4.59
CA ILE A 135 8.89 -11.03 4.52
C ILE A 135 9.64 -10.97 5.86
N GLU A 136 8.93 -10.94 6.99
CA GLU A 136 9.53 -10.96 8.33
C GLU A 136 10.34 -12.24 8.59
N ILE A 137 9.85 -13.40 8.13
CA ILE A 137 10.58 -14.67 8.20
C ILE A 137 11.90 -14.61 7.42
N LEU A 138 11.87 -14.05 6.21
CA LEU A 138 13.07 -13.91 5.38
C LEU A 138 14.08 -12.93 5.99
N VAL A 139 13.60 -11.81 6.54
CA VAL A 139 14.46 -10.83 7.23
C VAL A 139 15.11 -11.46 8.46
N LYS A 140 14.35 -12.21 9.26
CA LYS A 140 14.87 -12.87 10.46
C LYS A 140 15.94 -13.91 10.14
N ALA A 141 15.75 -14.71 9.08
CA ALA A 141 16.74 -15.69 8.65
C ALA A 141 18.08 -15.04 8.24
N LEU A 142 18.03 -13.81 7.72
CA LEU A 142 19.23 -13.01 7.43
C LEU A 142 19.85 -12.45 8.70
N GLU A 143 19.06 -11.89 9.62
CA GLU A 143 19.53 -11.31 10.88
C GLU A 143 20.16 -12.36 11.83
N ASP A 144 19.65 -13.59 11.83
CA ASP A 144 20.14 -14.68 12.69
C ASP A 144 21.51 -15.21 12.26
N GLN A 145 21.95 -14.94 11.01
CA GLN A 145 23.21 -15.47 10.46
C GLN A 145 24.22 -14.39 10.07
N LEU A 146 23.75 -13.17 9.80
CA LEU A 146 24.62 -12.07 9.42
C LEU A 146 24.94 -11.20 10.63
N SER A 147 26.21 -10.84 10.77
CA SER A 147 26.61 -9.79 11.70
C SER A 147 26.03 -8.43 11.27
N VAL A 148 25.95 -7.50 12.22
CA VAL A 148 25.52 -6.11 11.97
C VAL A 148 26.34 -5.45 10.86
N THR A 149 27.63 -5.77 10.75
CA THR A 149 28.51 -5.25 9.70
C THR A 149 28.16 -5.81 8.33
N GLN A 150 27.95 -7.14 8.21
CA GLN A 150 27.56 -7.78 6.95
C GLN A 150 26.18 -7.30 6.47
N LEU A 151 25.24 -7.07 7.39
CA LEU A 151 23.93 -6.52 7.05
C LEU A 151 24.04 -5.09 6.50
N LYS A 152 24.93 -4.26 7.05
CA LYS A 152 25.21 -2.91 6.52
C LYS A 152 25.78 -2.97 5.10
N GLU A 153 26.69 -3.91 4.85
CA GLU A 153 27.29 -4.10 3.53
C GLU A 153 26.26 -4.53 2.47
N ILE A 154 25.30 -5.39 2.83
CA ILE A 154 24.17 -5.73 1.95
C ILE A 154 23.31 -4.50 1.68
N LYS A 155 22.95 -3.74 2.71
CA LYS A 155 22.12 -2.53 2.58
C LYS A 155 22.77 -1.47 1.69
N GLN A 156 24.09 -1.31 1.82
CA GLN A 156 24.85 -0.38 0.98
C GLN A 156 24.74 -0.73 -0.50
N ILE A 157 24.84 -2.02 -0.87
CA ILE A 157 24.66 -2.44 -2.28
C ILE A 157 23.26 -2.10 -2.78
N VAL A 158 22.22 -2.31 -1.97
CA VAL A 158 20.84 -1.98 -2.33
C VAL A 158 20.65 -0.47 -2.55
N GLU A 159 21.31 0.35 -1.72
CA GLU A 159 21.25 1.81 -1.80
C GLU A 159 22.05 2.36 -2.99
N GLU A 160 23.24 1.81 -3.24
CA GLU A 160 24.11 2.18 -4.37
C GLU A 160 23.45 1.89 -5.73
N GLU A 161 22.75 0.76 -5.85
CA GLU A 161 22.06 0.37 -7.08
C GLU A 161 20.70 1.05 -7.27
N LYS A 162 20.25 1.87 -6.31
CA LYS A 162 19.00 2.66 -6.38
C LYS A 162 17.76 1.87 -6.80
N GLY A 163 17.69 0.58 -6.43
CA GLY A 163 16.58 -0.30 -6.78
C GLY A 163 16.63 -0.92 -8.18
N ASP A 164 17.76 -0.84 -8.89
CA ASP A 164 17.97 -1.59 -10.14
C ASP A 164 18.28 -3.07 -9.83
N LEU A 165 17.25 -3.92 -9.88
CA LEU A 165 17.35 -5.34 -9.52
C LEU A 165 18.35 -6.11 -10.39
N GLU A 166 18.46 -5.78 -11.67
CA GLU A 166 19.33 -6.49 -12.62
C GLU A 166 20.81 -6.25 -12.30
N LYS A 167 21.15 -5.07 -11.75
CA LYS A 167 22.51 -4.76 -11.29
C LYS A 167 22.78 -5.15 -9.85
N ALA A 168 21.77 -5.05 -8.98
CA ALA A 168 21.91 -5.39 -7.56
C ALA A 168 22.07 -6.90 -7.34
N LYS A 169 21.30 -7.72 -8.06
CA LYS A 169 21.30 -9.19 -7.89
C LYS A 169 22.69 -9.84 -8.02
N PRO A 170 23.49 -9.60 -9.07
CA PRO A 170 24.83 -10.20 -9.16
C PRO A 170 25.76 -9.72 -8.03
N LYS A 171 25.73 -8.43 -7.67
CA LYS A 171 26.56 -7.88 -6.59
C LYS A 171 26.21 -8.46 -5.22
N LEU A 172 24.92 -8.63 -4.94
CA LEU A 172 24.44 -9.26 -3.71
C LEU A 172 24.85 -10.72 -3.62
N ILE A 173 24.78 -11.48 -4.73
CA ILE A 173 25.23 -12.87 -4.77
C ILE A 173 26.72 -12.96 -4.46
N ASP A 174 27.55 -12.15 -5.12
CA ASP A 174 29.00 -12.16 -4.89
C ASP A 174 29.33 -11.74 -3.47
N LYS A 175 28.59 -10.77 -2.93
CA LYS A 175 28.77 -10.30 -1.56
C LYS A 175 28.39 -11.37 -0.53
N ILE A 176 27.25 -12.02 -0.67
CA ILE A 176 26.81 -13.10 0.23
C ILE A 176 27.80 -14.28 0.18
N LYS A 177 28.31 -14.65 -1.00
CA LYS A 177 29.37 -15.65 -1.13
C LYS A 177 30.66 -15.25 -0.41
N SER A 178 31.02 -13.96 -0.46
CA SER A 178 32.22 -13.44 0.20
C SER A 178 32.17 -13.55 1.73
N PHE A 179 30.99 -13.71 2.33
CA PHE A 179 30.82 -13.95 3.76
C PHE A 179 31.18 -15.38 4.19
N GLY A 180 31.41 -16.27 3.22
CA GLY A 180 31.79 -17.66 3.42
C GLY A 180 30.67 -18.62 3.05
N GLU A 181 31.06 -19.75 2.47
CA GLU A 181 30.14 -20.80 2.01
C GLU A 181 29.21 -21.29 3.13
N ASN A 182 29.74 -21.43 4.36
CA ASN A 182 28.96 -21.83 5.53
C ASN A 182 27.88 -20.81 5.90
N VAL A 183 28.15 -19.50 5.75
CA VAL A 183 27.17 -18.45 6.07
C VAL A 183 26.02 -18.47 5.06
N ALA A 184 26.35 -18.56 3.76
CA ALA A 184 25.34 -18.65 2.71
C ALA A 184 24.48 -19.92 2.85
N SER A 185 25.09 -21.08 3.11
CA SER A 185 24.38 -22.33 3.32
C SER A 185 23.51 -22.31 4.57
N ASN A 186 23.95 -21.69 5.66
CA ASN A 186 23.16 -21.60 6.89
C ASN A 186 21.97 -20.65 6.75
N ILE A 187 22.11 -19.53 6.01
CA ILE A 187 20.97 -18.66 5.67
C ILE A 187 19.93 -19.44 4.89
N LEU A 188 20.36 -20.15 3.84
CA LEU A 188 19.46 -20.98 3.04
C LEU A 188 18.80 -22.06 3.89
N ALA A 189 19.56 -22.75 4.75
CA ALA A 189 19.04 -23.76 5.67
C ALA A 189 17.97 -23.19 6.61
N ASN A 190 18.19 -22.01 7.18
CA ASN A 190 17.21 -21.36 8.08
C ASN A 190 15.95 -20.90 7.35
N ILE A 191 16.07 -20.46 6.09
CA ILE A 191 14.90 -20.13 5.26
C ILE A 191 14.09 -21.39 4.95
N ILE A 192 14.75 -22.45 4.44
CA ILE A 192 14.05 -23.65 3.98
C ILE A 192 13.55 -24.50 5.13
N THR A 193 14.09 -24.42 6.35
CA THR A 193 13.58 -25.16 7.52
C THR A 193 12.41 -24.48 8.20
N ASN A 194 12.01 -23.28 7.75
CA ASN A 194 10.82 -22.63 8.27
C ASN A 194 9.55 -23.42 7.86
N PRO A 195 8.72 -23.88 8.83
CA PRO A 195 7.52 -24.67 8.53
C PRO A 195 6.51 -23.97 7.60
N ALA A 196 6.47 -22.64 7.60
CA ALA A 196 5.62 -21.87 6.70
C ALA A 196 6.06 -22.01 5.22
N ILE A 197 7.37 -22.13 4.97
CA ILE A 197 7.93 -22.35 3.63
C ILE A 197 7.68 -23.80 3.17
N TRP A 198 7.77 -24.79 4.07
CA TRP A 198 7.42 -26.17 3.74
C TRP A 198 5.98 -26.32 3.27
N SER A 199 5.05 -25.61 3.91
CA SER A 199 3.64 -25.59 3.53
C SER A 199 3.40 -25.02 2.11
N CYS A 200 4.39 -24.33 1.53
CA CYS A 200 4.37 -23.84 0.15
C CYS A 200 5.08 -24.77 -0.84
N LEU A 201 5.91 -25.70 -0.36
CA LEU A 201 6.69 -26.63 -1.19
C LEU A 201 6.00 -28.00 -1.37
N GLY A 202 4.98 -28.32 -0.56
CA GLY A 202 4.20 -29.55 -0.65
C GLY A 202 2.95 -29.54 0.21
#